data_AF-A0A923WPZ8-F1
#
_entry.id   AF-A0A923WPZ8-F1
#
_cell.length_a   1.000
_cell.length_b   1.000
_cell.length_c   1.000
_cell.angle_alpha   90.00
_cell.angle_beta   90.00
_cell.angle_gamma   90.00
#
_symmetry.space_group_name_H-M   'P 1'
#
loop_
_entity.id
_entity.type
_entity.pdbx_description
1 polymer ?
#
loop_
_entity_poly.entity_id
_entity_poly.type
_entity_poly.pdbx_seq_one_letter_code
_entity_poly.pdbx_strand_id
1 'polypeptide(L)'
;MLPAGNVRVASANVLNFFTTFLDGTSILTSAGGQKCGIGNPATFSISNCRGADSLAEFTRQRDKIVNELVALNADVVGLMEIQNNGDDALS
;
A
#
# COMPACT_ATOMS: atom_id res chain seq x y z
N MET A 1 -18.12 19.22 -17.95
CA MET A 1 -18.32 17.77 -18.18
C MET A 1 -17.61 17.39 -19.47
N LEU A 2 -16.86 16.28 -19.50
CA LEU A 2 -16.26 15.76 -20.72
C LEU A 2 -17.33 15.07 -21.60
N PRO A 3 -17.20 15.06 -22.94
CA PRO A 3 -18.07 14.30 -23.85
C PRO A 3 -18.13 12.82 -23.49
N ALA A 4 -19.29 12.18 -23.68
CA ALA A 4 -19.49 10.75 -23.47
C ALA A 4 -18.53 9.94 -24.37
N GLY A 5 -17.76 9.02 -23.78
CA GLY A 5 -16.78 8.18 -24.47
C GLY A 5 -15.30 8.48 -24.16
N ASN A 6 -15.00 9.45 -23.28
CA ASN A 6 -13.63 9.67 -22.81
C ASN A 6 -13.36 8.90 -21.52
N VAL A 7 -12.27 8.14 -21.48
CA VAL A 7 -11.75 7.47 -20.28
C VAL A 7 -10.41 8.10 -19.91
N ARG A 8 -10.27 8.50 -18.65
CA ARG A 8 -9.01 8.97 -18.06
C ARG A 8 -8.36 7.82 -17.31
N VAL A 9 -7.16 7.44 -17.74
CA VAL A 9 -6.36 6.41 -17.09
C VAL A 9 -5.11 7.05 -16.52
N ALA A 10 -4.81 6.76 -15.26
CA ALA A 10 -3.59 7.20 -14.60
C ALA A 10 -2.88 6.02 -13.94
N SER A 11 -1.59 6.18 -13.67
CA SER A 11 -0.83 5.26 -12.85
C SER A 11 -0.02 6.00 -11.81
N ALA A 12 0.13 5.38 -10.62
CA ALA A 12 0.88 5.93 -9.52
C ALA A 12 1.75 4.84 -8.87
N ASN A 13 3.03 5.14 -8.65
CA ASN A 13 3.87 4.37 -7.75
C ASN A 13 3.71 4.98 -6.36
N VAL A 14 3.17 4.22 -5.41
CA VAL A 14 2.87 4.72 -4.06
C VAL A 14 4.04 4.61 -3.08
N LEU A 15 5.24 4.36 -3.60
CA LEU A 15 6.52 4.38 -2.90
C LEU A 15 6.55 3.45 -1.70
N ASN A 16 6.35 2.15 -1.95
CA ASN A 16 6.30 1.11 -0.93
C ASN A 16 5.25 1.39 0.14
N PHE A 17 3.97 1.32 -0.23
CA PHE A 17 2.86 1.45 0.70
C PHE A 17 2.57 0.09 1.36
N PHE A 18 3.13 -0.08 2.56
CA PHE A 18 3.07 -1.32 3.32
C PHE A 18 2.24 -1.15 4.58
N THR A 19 1.48 -2.17 4.90
CA THR A 19 0.63 -2.29 6.10
C THR A 19 1.38 -2.95 7.27
N THR A 20 2.52 -3.59 7.01
CA THR A 20 3.43 -4.15 8.01
C THR A 20 4.63 -3.21 8.24
N PHE A 21 4.91 -2.90 9.50
CA PHE A 21 5.97 -1.97 9.88
C PHE A 21 7.32 -2.68 10.09
N LEU A 22 8.37 -1.88 10.19
CA LEU A 22 9.75 -2.33 10.36
C LEU A 22 10.04 -3.00 11.73
N ASP A 23 9.11 -2.92 12.67
CA ASP A 23 9.14 -3.61 13.97
C ASP A 23 8.34 -4.92 13.99
N GLY A 24 7.75 -5.30 12.85
CA GLY A 24 7.00 -6.54 12.68
C GLY A 24 5.61 -6.48 13.27
N THR A 25 5.14 -5.30 13.68
CA THR A 25 3.73 -4.99 13.91
C THR A 25 3.07 -4.54 12.60
N SER A 26 1.76 -4.27 12.62
CA SER A 26 1.01 -3.85 11.43
C SER A 26 -0.12 -2.90 11.79
N ILE A 27 -0.78 -2.35 10.77
CA ILE A 27 -1.99 -1.54 10.94
C ILE A 27 -3.17 -2.33 11.55
N LEU A 28 -3.15 -3.66 11.47
CA LEU A 28 -4.23 -4.53 11.95
C LEU A 28 -3.94 -5.11 13.34
N THR A 29 -2.67 -5.26 13.71
CA THR A 29 -2.29 -5.89 14.98
C THR A 29 -0.96 -5.35 15.49
N SER A 30 -0.93 -5.10 16.80
CA SER A 30 0.31 -4.80 17.53
C SER A 30 1.02 -6.07 18.02
N ALA A 31 0.44 -7.26 17.79
CA ALA A 31 1.14 -8.51 18.03
C ALA A 31 2.25 -8.63 16.99
N GLY A 32 3.49 -8.44 17.41
CA GLY A 32 4.65 -8.55 16.53
C GLY A 32 4.76 -9.93 15.86
N GLY A 33 5.57 -10.00 14.81
CA GLY A 33 5.85 -11.24 14.08
C GLY A 33 5.35 -11.24 12.64
N GLN A 34 4.73 -10.16 12.17
CA GLN A 34 4.52 -9.96 10.74
C GLN A 34 5.86 -9.81 10.02
N LYS A 35 5.91 -10.34 8.81
CA LYS A 35 7.10 -10.33 7.95
C LYS A 35 6.67 -10.03 6.54
N CYS A 36 7.57 -9.46 5.76
CA CYS A 36 7.33 -9.16 4.36
C CYS A 36 8.22 -10.05 3.50
N GLY A 37 7.82 -10.29 2.25
CA GLY A 37 8.60 -11.06 1.30
C GLY A 37 7.81 -11.40 0.04
N ILE A 38 8.49 -11.99 -0.94
CA ILE A 38 7.89 -12.38 -2.21
C ILE A 38 8.03 -13.90 -2.35
N GLY A 39 6.94 -14.56 -2.74
CA GLY A 39 6.94 -16.00 -2.99
C GLY A 39 6.79 -16.82 -1.71
N ASN A 40 7.82 -17.60 -1.37
CA ASN A 40 7.74 -18.59 -0.28
C ASN A 40 7.68 -17.91 1.09
N PRO A 41 6.63 -18.12 1.91
CA PRO A 41 6.53 -17.56 3.26
C PRO A 41 7.71 -17.89 4.18
N ALA A 42 8.39 -19.02 3.95
CA ALA A 42 9.58 -19.42 4.71
C ALA A 42 10.77 -18.47 4.51
N THR A 43 10.79 -17.67 3.44
CA THR A 43 11.85 -16.69 3.15
C THR A 43 11.48 -15.28 3.60
N PHE A 44 10.30 -15.08 4.18
CA PHE A 44 9.86 -13.75 4.61
C PHE A 44 10.68 -13.28 5.80
N SER A 45 11.00 -11.99 5.81
CA SER A 45 11.78 -11.35 6.87
C SER A 45 11.25 -9.96 7.15
N ILE A 46 11.42 -9.52 8.40
CA ILE A 46 11.15 -8.13 8.79
C ILE A 46 12.04 -7.13 8.04
N SER A 47 13.27 -7.53 7.71
CA SER A 47 14.19 -6.72 6.91
C SER A 47 13.74 -6.52 5.46
N ASN A 48 12.71 -7.25 5.02
CA ASN A 48 12.08 -7.03 3.71
C ASN A 48 10.89 -6.08 3.79
N CYS A 49 10.41 -5.72 4.98
CA CYS A 49 9.38 -4.70 5.13
C CYS A 49 9.92 -3.32 4.75
N ARG A 50 9.06 -2.49 4.17
CA ARG A 50 9.37 -1.17 3.62
C ARG A 50 8.24 -0.21 3.97
N GLY A 51 8.36 1.05 3.59
CA GLY A 51 7.31 2.03 3.84
C GLY A 51 7.34 2.57 5.27
N ALA A 52 6.16 2.69 5.87
CA ALA A 52 5.98 3.29 7.18
C ALA A 52 6.64 2.49 8.31
N ASP A 53 7.22 3.20 9.28
CA ASP A 53 7.80 2.64 10.50
C ASP A 53 6.83 2.66 11.69
N SER A 54 5.67 3.29 11.52
CA SER A 54 4.69 3.53 12.57
C SER A 54 3.31 3.78 11.98
N LEU A 55 2.27 3.63 12.80
CA LEU A 55 0.90 3.95 12.39
C LEU A 55 0.72 5.42 12.03
N ALA A 56 1.47 6.32 12.67
CA ALA A 56 1.45 7.75 12.38
C ALA A 56 2.02 8.03 10.98
N GLU A 57 3.19 7.48 10.64
CA GLU A 57 3.77 7.63 9.30
C GLU A 57 2.93 6.91 8.23
N PHE A 58 2.34 5.76 8.54
CA PHE A 58 1.40 5.08 7.65
C PHE A 58 0.21 5.98 7.30
N THR A 59 -0.41 6.58 8.32
CA THR A 59 -1.55 7.50 8.15
C THR A 59 -1.14 8.68 7.28
N ARG A 60 0.01 9.29 7.56
CA ARG A 60 0.55 10.40 6.78
C ARG A 60 0.84 10.01 5.32
N GLN A 61 1.40 8.82 5.08
CA GLN A 61 1.67 8.32 3.74
C GLN A 61 0.36 8.06 2.98
N ARG A 62 -0.59 7.35 3.62
CA ARG A 62 -1.92 7.05 3.08
C ARG A 62 -2.65 8.32 2.68
N ASP A 63 -2.72 9.31 3.57
CA ASP A 63 -3.48 10.53 3.31
C ASP A 63 -2.89 11.32 2.13
N LYS A 64 -1.56 11.31 1.97
CA LYS A 64 -0.91 11.90 0.79
C LYS A 64 -1.25 11.15 -0.50
N ILE A 65 -1.16 9.82 -0.49
CA ILE A 65 -1.50 8.98 -1.64
C ILE A 65 -2.97 9.17 -2.02
N VAL A 66 -3.89 9.13 -1.05
CA VAL A 66 -5.32 9.32 -1.32
C VAL A 66 -5.59 10.70 -1.91
N ASN A 67 -4.97 11.75 -1.36
CA ASN A 67 -5.10 13.10 -1.92
C ASN A 67 -4.55 13.20 -3.36
N GLU A 68 -3.42 12.55 -3.64
CA GLU A 68 -2.86 12.45 -5.00
C GLU A 68 -3.84 11.76 -5.94
N LEU A 69 -4.34 10.57 -5.59
CA LEU A 69 -5.24 9.79 -6.42
C LEU A 69 -6.58 10.51 -6.68
N VAL A 70 -7.11 11.23 -5.68
CA VAL A 70 -8.30 12.07 -5.85
C VAL A 70 -8.02 13.23 -6.80
N ALA A 71 -6.85 13.86 -6.70
CA ALA A 71 -6.45 14.97 -7.57
C ALA A 71 -6.22 14.54 -9.03
N LEU A 72 -5.82 13.29 -9.29
CA LEU A 72 -5.68 12.76 -10.65
C LEU A 72 -7.00 12.76 -11.43
N ASN A 73 -8.15 12.65 -10.75
CA ASN A 73 -9.48 12.65 -11.36
C ASN A 73 -9.56 11.70 -12.57
N ALA A 74 -9.02 10.50 -12.38
CA ALA A 74 -8.97 9.41 -13.35
C ALA A 74 -10.12 8.44 -13.11
N ASP A 75 -10.63 7.85 -14.19
CA ASP A 75 -11.68 6.82 -14.15
C ASP A 75 -11.10 5.45 -13.81
N VAL A 76 -9.83 5.21 -14.17
CA VAL A 76 -9.08 4.00 -13.85
C VAL A 76 -7.69 4.39 -13.34
N VAL A 77 -7.27 3.77 -12.24
CA VAL A 77 -5.94 3.96 -11.65
C VAL A 77 -5.20 2.64 -11.53
N GLY A 78 -4.01 2.57 -12.12
CA GLY A 78 -3.06 1.48 -11.92
C GLY A 78 -2.08 1.82 -10.79
N LEU A 79 -2.06 1.03 -9.73
CA LEU A 79 -1.15 1.22 -8.61
C LEU A 79 0.05 0.28 -8.69
N MET A 80 1.22 0.78 -8.31
CA MET A 80 2.44 -0.01 -8.13
C MET A 80 2.96 0.17 -6.72
N GLU A 81 3.70 -0.83 -6.23
CA GLU A 81 4.33 -0.81 -4.90
C GLU A 81 3.36 -0.80 -3.71
N ILE A 82 2.25 -1.50 -3.88
CA ILE A 82 1.34 -1.91 -2.80
C ILE A 82 1.87 -3.22 -2.20
N GLN A 83 1.92 -3.32 -0.87
CA GLN A 83 2.28 -4.57 -0.21
C GLN A 83 1.30 -5.68 -0.61
N ASN A 84 1.85 -6.85 -0.94
CA ASN A 84 1.08 -8.07 -1.04
C ASN A 84 0.88 -8.66 0.36
N ASN A 85 -0.34 -8.57 0.88
CA ASN A 85 -0.78 -9.10 2.17
C ASN A 85 -1.68 -10.35 2.03
N GLY A 86 -1.67 -11.04 0.88
CA GLY A 86 -2.39 -12.29 0.69
C GLY A 86 -3.89 -12.18 1.01
N ASP A 87 -4.42 -13.13 1.76
CA ASP A 87 -5.84 -13.18 2.14
C ASP A 87 -6.22 -12.14 3.20
N ASP A 88 -5.26 -11.57 3.94
CA ASP A 88 -5.53 -10.47 4.88
C ASP A 88 -6.00 -9.20 4.15
N ALA A 89 -5.79 -9.13 2.82
CA ALA A 89 -6.30 -8.05 1.97
C ALA A 89 -7.80 -8.18 1.66
N LEU A 90 -8.36 -9.38 1.82
CA LEU A 90 -9.71 -9.74 1.37
C LEU A 90 -10.73 -9.83 2.51
N SER A 91 -10.26 -9.79 3.76
CA SER A 91 -11.06 -9.93 4.98
C SER A 91 -11.47 -8.60 5.61
#